data_AF-A0A5B0D3Q2-F1
#
_entry.id   AF-A0A5B0D3Q2-F1
#
_cell.length_a   1.000
_cell.length_b   1.000
_cell.length_c   1.000
_cell.angle_alpha   90.00
_cell.angle_beta   90.00
_cell.angle_gamma   90.00
#
_symmetry.space_group_name_H-M   'P 1'
#
loop_
_entity.id
_entity.type
_entity.pdbx_description
1 polymer ?
#
loop_
_entity_poly.entity_id
_entity_poly.type
_entity_poly.pdbx_seq_one_letter_code
_entity_poly.pdbx_strand_id
1 'polypeptide(L)'
;MAVVTIRQLLDSGVHFGHQTRRWNPKVKRFILTERSGIHIIDLQQSLGYIDKAYDFVKETVAHGGTILFVGTKKQAQEILAEQATRVGQPFVNQRWLGGLLTNFQTISKRLARMKELEELDYETPANSGFTKKELLLKKRELDKLHKSLGGIRNLTKTPSAIWVVDAKREHLAIDEAKKLGIPVIGILDTNADPDDFQYPIPGNDDAIRSVSLLTRIIADAAAEGLQQKHNPETGDAEPLADWEKELLETPVQESADAATVETAADEAAVVETPAADETAADAAGAEAHDEAIAAASGEETSEVAAAEAADAK
;
A
#
# COMPACT_ATOMS: atom_id res chain seq x y z
N MET A 1 -3.10 -24.22 9.92
CA MET A 1 -2.74 -24.91 8.64
C MET A 1 -3.44 -24.15 7.53
N ALA A 2 -2.69 -23.68 6.53
CA ALA A 2 -3.28 -22.86 5.47
C ALA A 2 -4.20 -23.74 4.60
N VAL A 3 -5.49 -23.39 4.55
CA VAL A 3 -6.50 -24.11 3.75
C VAL A 3 -6.40 -23.66 2.29
N VAL A 4 -5.24 -23.87 1.65
CA VAL A 4 -5.05 -23.52 0.24
C VAL A 4 -4.53 -24.70 -0.55
N THR A 5 -5.22 -24.99 -1.66
CA THR A 5 -4.87 -26.09 -2.55
C THR A 5 -3.90 -25.62 -3.63
N ILE A 6 -3.06 -26.53 -4.15
CA ILE A 6 -2.18 -26.26 -5.31
C ILE A 6 -3.01 -25.69 -6.49
N ARG A 7 -4.23 -26.19 -6.67
CA ARG A 7 -5.13 -25.74 -7.73
C ARG A 7 -5.48 -24.25 -7.59
N GLN A 8 -5.78 -23.77 -6.38
CA GLN A 8 -6.05 -22.35 -6.13
C GLN A 8 -4.81 -21.47 -6.39
N LEU A 9 -3.61 -21.93 -6.00
CA LEU A 9 -2.35 -21.23 -6.33
C LEU A 9 -2.09 -21.19 -7.84
N LEU A 10 -2.47 -22.26 -8.55
CA LEU A 10 -2.34 -22.33 -10.01
C LEU A 10 -3.33 -21.36 -10.69
N ASP A 11 -4.61 -21.40 -10.29
CA ASP A 11 -5.68 -20.60 -10.89
C ASP A 11 -5.50 -19.09 -10.65
N SER A 12 -4.93 -18.72 -9.50
CA SER A 12 -4.57 -17.33 -9.16
C SER A 12 -3.30 -16.82 -9.85
N GLY A 13 -2.52 -17.71 -10.47
CA GLY A 13 -1.31 -17.33 -11.21
C GLY A 13 -0.07 -17.12 -10.35
N VAL A 14 0.00 -17.72 -9.15
CA VAL A 14 1.14 -17.61 -8.22
C VAL A 14 2.41 -18.24 -8.80
N HIS A 15 2.25 -19.23 -9.69
CA HIS A 15 3.35 -19.96 -10.30
C HIS A 15 4.13 -19.20 -11.37
N PHE A 16 3.63 -18.06 -11.85
CA PHE A 16 4.33 -17.26 -12.85
C PHE A 16 5.37 -16.36 -12.17
N GLY A 17 6.63 -16.47 -12.58
CA GLY A 17 7.67 -15.51 -12.23
C GLY A 17 7.92 -14.49 -13.33
N HIS A 18 9.09 -13.87 -13.28
CA HIS A 18 9.56 -12.91 -14.28
C HIS A 18 10.27 -13.60 -15.47
N GLN A 19 10.65 -12.77 -16.44
CA GLN A 19 11.46 -13.16 -17.58
C GLN A 19 12.86 -13.64 -17.16
N THR A 20 13.43 -14.59 -17.91
CA THR A 20 14.77 -15.16 -17.66
C THR A 20 15.91 -14.16 -17.56
N ARG A 21 15.78 -13.00 -18.20
CA ARG A 21 16.81 -11.94 -18.15
C ARG A 21 16.86 -11.19 -16.82
N ARG A 22 15.79 -11.26 -16.02
CA ARG A 22 15.62 -10.46 -14.79
C ARG A 22 15.73 -11.28 -13.50
N TRP A 23 16.09 -12.55 -13.61
CA TRP A 23 16.12 -13.46 -12.47
C TRP A 23 17.36 -13.31 -11.60
N ASN A 24 17.22 -13.67 -10.32
CA ASN A 24 18.32 -13.75 -9.36
C ASN A 24 18.82 -15.21 -9.28
N PRO A 25 20.12 -15.49 -9.51
CA PRO A 25 20.65 -16.87 -9.45
C PRO A 25 20.39 -17.61 -8.12
N LYS A 26 20.26 -16.90 -6.99
CA LYS A 26 19.98 -17.50 -5.68
C LYS A 26 18.60 -18.14 -5.60
N VAL A 27 17.63 -17.67 -6.38
CA VAL A 27 16.26 -18.23 -6.37
C VAL A 27 16.13 -19.51 -7.20
N LYS A 28 17.21 -20.00 -7.83
CA LYS A 28 17.20 -21.21 -8.66
C LYS A 28 16.53 -22.42 -7.99
N ARG A 29 16.67 -22.55 -6.67
CA ARG A 29 16.06 -23.65 -5.89
C ARG A 29 14.53 -23.63 -5.88
N PHE A 30 13.91 -22.47 -6.06
CA PHE A 30 12.47 -22.27 -6.05
C PHE A 30 11.84 -22.31 -7.45
N ILE A 31 12.66 -22.33 -8.50
CA ILE A 31 12.20 -22.35 -9.89
C ILE A 31 12.10 -23.81 -10.33
N LEU A 32 10.92 -24.21 -10.80
CA LEU A 32 10.65 -25.54 -11.32
C LEU A 32 11.19 -25.69 -12.76
N THR A 33 10.80 -24.79 -13.65
CA THR A 33 11.17 -24.84 -15.06
C THR A 33 11.04 -23.47 -15.72
N GLU A 34 11.39 -23.37 -16.99
CA GLU A 34 11.19 -22.19 -17.83
C GLU A 34 10.28 -22.56 -19.00
N ARG A 35 9.27 -21.73 -19.28
CA ARG A 35 8.40 -21.90 -20.45
C ARG A 35 8.19 -20.54 -21.12
N SER A 36 8.42 -20.49 -22.44
CA SER A 36 8.23 -19.27 -23.23
C SER A 36 8.99 -18.05 -22.69
N GLY A 37 10.18 -18.25 -22.11
CA GLY A 37 11.01 -17.17 -21.55
C GLY A 37 10.58 -16.67 -20.16
N ILE A 38 9.61 -17.32 -19.51
CA ILE A 38 9.14 -17.01 -18.16
C ILE A 38 9.51 -18.16 -17.22
N HIS A 39 10.02 -17.83 -16.04
CA HIS A 39 10.28 -18.81 -15.00
C HIS A 39 8.98 -19.25 -14.31
N ILE A 40 8.84 -20.55 -14.11
CA ILE A 40 7.72 -21.16 -13.38
C ILE A 40 8.23 -21.53 -11.98
N ILE A 41 7.55 -21.01 -10.96
CA ILE A 41 7.86 -21.25 -9.55
C ILE A 41 7.26 -22.59 -9.11
N ASP A 42 7.99 -23.32 -8.28
CA ASP A 42 7.54 -24.60 -7.72
C ASP A 42 6.48 -24.39 -6.62
N LEU A 43 5.22 -24.67 -6.96
CA LEU A 43 4.09 -24.54 -6.03
C LEU A 43 4.12 -25.51 -4.85
N GLN A 44 4.80 -26.66 -4.96
CA GLN A 44 4.92 -27.58 -3.83
C GLN A 44 5.81 -26.98 -2.75
N GLN A 45 6.90 -26.32 -3.16
CA GLN A 45 7.72 -25.54 -2.25
C GLN A 45 6.91 -24.37 -1.68
N SER A 46 6.20 -23.61 -2.53
CA SER A 46 5.36 -22.50 -2.07
C SER A 46 4.42 -22.91 -0.94
N LEU A 47 3.73 -24.05 -1.03
CA LEU A 47 2.88 -24.54 0.05
C LEU A 47 3.64 -24.76 1.36
N GLY A 48 4.78 -25.45 1.32
CA GLY A 48 5.58 -25.71 2.52
C GLY A 48 6.13 -24.42 3.17
N TYR A 49 6.37 -23.37 2.38
CA TYR A 49 6.77 -22.06 2.92
C TYR A 49 5.57 -21.23 3.41
N ILE A 50 4.41 -21.34 2.75
CA ILE A 50 3.17 -20.72 3.20
C ILE A 50 2.81 -21.26 4.59
N ASP A 51 2.87 -22.57 4.81
CA ASP A 51 2.57 -23.16 6.11
C ASP A 51 3.50 -22.63 7.22
N LYS A 52 4.81 -22.58 6.95
CA LYS A 52 5.79 -22.02 7.90
C LYS A 52 5.54 -20.55 8.22
N ALA A 53 5.23 -19.74 7.20
CA ALA A 53 4.91 -18.33 7.38
C ALA A 53 3.58 -18.17 8.13
N TYR A 54 2.58 -18.99 7.83
CA TYR A 54 1.27 -18.99 8.48
C TYR A 54 1.40 -19.26 9.98
N ASP A 55 2.14 -20.31 10.35
CA ASP A 55 2.33 -20.68 11.75
C ASP A 55 3.09 -19.58 12.52
N PHE A 56 4.12 -18.99 11.91
CA PHE A 56 4.87 -17.88 12.50
C PHE A 56 4.01 -16.62 12.71
N VAL A 57 3.19 -16.25 11.74
CA VAL A 57 2.27 -15.10 11.83
C VAL A 57 1.26 -15.33 12.94
N LYS A 58 0.63 -16.52 12.95
CA LYS A 58 -0.34 -16.90 13.96
C LYS A 58 0.25 -16.85 15.36
N GLU A 59 1.43 -17.42 15.56
CA GLU A 59 2.14 -17.39 16.84
C GLU A 59 2.48 -15.95 17.26
N THR A 60 3.03 -15.14 16.35
CA THR A 60 3.41 -13.75 16.63
C THR A 60 2.22 -12.92 17.11
N VAL A 61 1.06 -13.08 16.47
CA VAL A 61 -0.15 -12.33 16.79
C VAL A 61 -0.84 -12.87 18.05
N ALA A 62 -0.82 -14.19 18.27
CA ALA A 62 -1.31 -14.79 19.51
C ALA A 62 -0.56 -14.27 20.74
N HIS A 63 0.74 -14.02 20.61
CA HIS A 63 1.56 -13.37 21.66
C HIS A 63 1.30 -11.85 21.81
N GLY A 64 0.37 -11.27 21.04
CA GLY A 64 0.06 -9.84 21.06
C GLY A 64 1.04 -8.96 20.27
N GLY A 65 1.80 -9.56 19.35
CA GLY A 65 2.60 -8.84 18.37
C GLY A 65 1.75 -8.20 17.27
N THR A 66 2.29 -7.18 16.61
CA THR A 66 1.66 -6.52 15.46
C THR A 66 2.41 -6.85 14.17
N ILE A 67 1.67 -7.02 13.09
CA ILE A 67 2.22 -7.29 11.76
C ILE A 67 1.96 -6.10 10.87
N LEU A 68 3.04 -5.51 10.34
CA LEU A 68 2.94 -4.38 9.41
C LEU A 68 2.85 -4.89 7.97
N PHE A 69 1.73 -4.60 7.30
CA PHE A 69 1.54 -4.92 5.88
C PHE A 69 2.14 -3.82 5.00
N VAL A 70 3.07 -4.15 4.11
CA VAL A 70 3.79 -3.18 3.29
C VAL A 70 3.69 -3.56 1.81
N GLY A 71 3.21 -2.62 1.00
CA GLY A 71 3.19 -2.77 -0.46
C GLY A 71 2.76 -1.48 -1.15
N THR A 72 3.69 -0.87 -1.87
CA THR A 72 3.50 0.39 -2.62
C THR A 72 3.19 0.16 -4.09
N LYS A 73 3.34 -1.08 -4.55
CA LYS A 73 3.00 -1.50 -5.91
C LYS A 73 1.50 -1.36 -6.17
N LYS A 74 1.11 -0.80 -7.33
CA LYS A 74 -0.31 -0.48 -7.68
C LYS A 74 -1.24 -1.68 -7.48
N GLN A 75 -0.78 -2.87 -7.87
CA GLN A 75 -1.50 -4.12 -7.75
C GLN A 75 -1.74 -4.56 -6.30
N ALA A 76 -0.94 -4.06 -5.35
CA ALA A 76 -0.95 -4.42 -3.94
C ALA A 76 -1.67 -3.38 -3.07
N GLN A 77 -1.71 -2.10 -3.47
CA GLN A 77 -2.12 -1.00 -2.59
C GLN A 77 -3.53 -1.16 -2.00
N GLU A 78 -4.52 -1.48 -2.85
CA GLU A 78 -5.93 -1.60 -2.44
C GLU A 78 -6.13 -2.88 -1.63
N ILE A 79 -5.58 -3.99 -2.11
CA ILE A 79 -5.66 -5.31 -1.46
C ILE A 79 -5.10 -5.25 -0.03
N LEU A 80 -3.92 -4.65 0.15
CA LEU A 80 -3.30 -4.57 1.47
C LEU A 80 -4.11 -3.70 2.41
N ALA A 81 -4.62 -2.56 1.93
CA ALA A 81 -5.44 -1.68 2.76
C ALA A 81 -6.74 -2.37 3.20
N GLU A 82 -7.43 -3.05 2.29
CA GLU A 82 -8.66 -3.78 2.59
C GLU A 82 -8.41 -4.93 3.58
N GLN A 83 -7.43 -5.79 3.30
CA GLN A 83 -7.16 -6.97 4.13
C GLN A 83 -6.59 -6.60 5.51
N ALA A 84 -5.71 -5.60 5.59
CA ALA A 84 -5.17 -5.16 6.87
C ALA A 84 -6.22 -4.45 7.73
N THR A 85 -7.09 -3.64 7.11
CA THR A 85 -8.20 -2.98 7.82
C THR A 85 -9.20 -4.02 8.36
N ARG A 86 -9.52 -5.06 7.57
CA ARG A 86 -10.37 -6.18 8.00
C ARG A 86 -9.85 -6.86 9.29
N VAL A 87 -8.53 -7.01 9.42
CA VAL A 87 -7.90 -7.71 10.55
C VAL A 87 -7.43 -6.74 11.65
N GLY A 88 -7.62 -5.43 11.47
CA GLY A 88 -7.18 -4.41 12.43
C GLY A 88 -5.66 -4.29 12.57
N GLN A 89 -4.89 -4.74 11.56
CA GLN A 89 -3.43 -4.65 11.56
C GLN A 89 -2.94 -3.41 10.82
N PRO A 90 -1.78 -2.85 11.19
CA PRO A 90 -1.24 -1.66 10.53
C PRO A 90 -0.75 -1.95 9.10
N PHE A 91 -0.86 -0.96 8.22
CA PHE A 91 -0.43 -1.09 6.83
C PHE A 91 0.21 0.19 6.23
N VAL A 92 0.99 0.00 5.17
CA VAL A 92 1.57 1.06 4.33
C VAL A 92 1.34 0.70 2.87
N ASN A 93 0.41 1.40 2.21
CA ASN A 93 0.02 1.15 0.82
C ASN A 93 0.50 2.21 -0.18
N GLN A 94 0.90 3.41 0.28
CA GLN A 94 1.29 4.50 -0.62
C GLN A 94 2.80 4.52 -0.87
N ARG A 95 3.56 5.08 0.08
CA ARG A 95 5.01 5.24 -0.05
C ARG A 95 5.67 4.94 1.29
N TRP A 96 6.75 4.17 1.27
CA TRP A 96 7.61 4.01 2.42
C TRP A 96 8.40 5.30 2.68
N LEU A 97 8.21 5.90 3.86
CA LEU A 97 9.03 7.00 4.32
C LEU A 97 10.30 6.42 4.94
N GLY A 98 11.47 6.80 4.42
CA GLY A 98 12.73 6.37 5.01
C GLY A 98 12.82 6.80 6.48
N GLY A 99 13.21 5.88 7.35
CA GLY A 99 13.24 6.09 8.79
C GLY A 99 11.92 5.75 9.49
N LEU A 100 10.97 5.09 8.82
CA LEU A 100 9.68 4.76 9.43
C LEU A 100 9.84 3.86 10.65
N LEU A 101 10.73 2.87 10.56
CA LEU A 101 11.01 1.94 11.67
C LEU A 101 12.21 2.42 12.48
N THR A 102 13.29 2.81 11.80
CA THR A 102 14.57 3.15 12.45
C THR A 102 14.54 4.49 13.20
N ASN A 103 13.71 5.44 12.77
CA ASN A 103 13.50 6.74 13.42
C ASN A 103 12.03 6.92 13.86
N PHE A 104 11.50 5.92 14.55
CA PHE A 104 10.11 5.90 14.98
C PHE A 104 9.72 7.10 15.86
N GLN A 105 10.65 7.63 16.66
CA GLN A 105 10.41 8.82 17.51
C GLN A 105 10.03 10.08 16.71
N THR A 106 10.54 10.22 15.49
CA THR A 106 10.20 11.38 14.64
C THR A 106 8.86 11.17 13.94
N ILE A 107 8.57 9.93 13.54
CA ILE A 107 7.30 9.56 12.92
C ILE A 107 6.16 9.61 13.94
N SER A 108 6.39 9.20 15.19
CA SER A 108 5.37 9.28 16.24
C SER A 108 4.94 10.72 16.52
N LYS A 109 5.85 11.70 16.41
CA LYS A 109 5.52 13.14 16.46
C LYS A 109 4.63 13.56 15.28
N ARG A 110 4.88 13.04 14.08
CA ARG A 110 4.03 13.29 12.90
C ARG A 110 2.65 12.65 13.04
N LEU A 111 2.58 11.47 13.65
CA LEU A 111 1.31 10.81 13.99
C LEU A 111 0.53 11.58 15.06
N ALA A 112 1.19 12.08 16.09
CA ALA A 112 0.57 12.96 17.08
C ALA A 112 0.03 14.23 16.42
N ARG A 113 0.82 14.86 15.53
CA ARG A 113 0.38 16.00 14.73
C ARG A 113 -0.83 15.69 13.85
N MET A 114 -0.89 14.49 13.26
CA MET A 114 -2.06 14.06 12.48
C MET A 114 -3.31 14.00 13.36
N LYS A 115 -3.21 13.42 14.58
CA LYS A 115 -4.32 13.35 15.54
C LYS A 115 -4.78 14.74 16.01
N GLU A 116 -3.84 15.66 16.28
CA GLU A 116 -4.16 17.06 16.60
C GLU A 116 -4.93 17.76 15.46
N LEU A 117 -4.61 17.46 14.21
CA LEU A 117 -5.31 18.04 13.06
C LEU A 117 -6.70 17.43 12.88
N GLU A 118 -6.86 16.12 13.14
CA GLU A 118 -8.18 15.44 13.10
C GLU A 118 -9.17 16.01 14.13
N GLU A 119 -8.68 16.49 15.28
CA GLU A 119 -9.51 17.08 16.34
C GLU A 119 -10.03 18.50 16.01
N LEU A 120 -9.50 19.16 14.97
CA LEU A 120 -9.92 20.50 14.60
C LEU A 120 -11.26 20.50 13.85
N ASP A 121 -12.15 21.42 14.24
CA ASP A 121 -13.37 21.71 13.47
C ASP A 121 -13.02 22.58 12.25
N TYR A 122 -13.10 21.97 11.07
CA TYR A 122 -12.89 22.60 9.76
C TYR A 122 -14.15 23.26 9.19
N GLU A 123 -15.33 22.90 9.68
CA GLU A 123 -16.62 23.38 9.18
C GLU A 123 -17.04 24.69 9.87
N THR A 124 -16.65 24.88 11.14
CA THR A 124 -16.95 26.09 11.93
C THR A 124 -15.69 26.90 12.28
N PRO A 125 -15.28 27.88 11.46
CA PRO A 125 -14.07 28.69 11.72
C PRO A 125 -14.07 29.47 13.04
N ALA A 126 -15.27 29.79 13.55
CA ALA A 126 -15.43 30.56 14.79
C ALA A 126 -15.00 29.76 16.05
N ASN A 127 -15.09 28.43 16.01
CA ASN A 127 -14.77 27.57 17.16
C ASN A 127 -13.28 27.21 17.22
N SER A 128 -12.60 27.18 16.08
CA SER A 128 -11.21 26.75 15.98
C SER A 128 -10.20 27.91 16.06
N GLY A 129 -10.65 29.17 16.00
CA GLY A 129 -9.80 30.35 16.18
C GLY A 129 -8.82 30.62 15.02
N PHE A 130 -9.01 29.95 13.88
CA PHE A 130 -8.18 30.09 12.68
C PHE A 130 -8.94 30.80 11.56
N THR A 131 -8.20 31.47 10.67
CA THR A 131 -8.78 32.03 9.44
C THR A 131 -9.16 30.92 8.47
N LYS A 132 -10.12 31.17 7.56
CA LYS A 132 -10.51 30.21 6.51
C LYS A 132 -9.34 29.72 5.66
N LYS A 133 -8.37 30.60 5.38
CA LYS A 133 -7.16 30.26 4.61
C LYS A 133 -6.26 29.29 5.39
N GLU A 134 -6.08 29.50 6.69
CA GLU A 134 -5.30 28.61 7.56
C GLU A 134 -5.97 27.25 7.73
N LEU A 135 -7.29 27.21 7.92
CA LEU A 135 -8.05 25.96 7.99
C LEU A 135 -7.90 25.13 6.71
N LEU A 136 -7.94 25.78 5.55
CA LEU A 136 -7.72 25.11 4.27
C LEU A 136 -6.29 24.54 4.14
N LEU A 137 -5.28 25.27 4.61
CA LEU A 137 -3.90 24.77 4.64
C LEU A 137 -3.75 23.57 5.57
N LYS A 138 -4.36 23.64 6.76
CA LYS A 138 -4.38 22.54 7.74
C LYS A 138 -5.13 21.31 7.22
N LYS A 139 -6.23 21.49 6.49
CA LYS A 139 -6.97 20.39 5.86
C LYS A 139 -6.12 19.70 4.79
N ARG A 140 -5.41 20.46 3.95
CA ARG A 140 -4.45 19.91 2.98
C ARG A 140 -3.26 19.20 3.66
N GLU A 141 -2.83 19.67 4.83
CA GLU A 141 -1.80 18.98 5.63
C GLU A 141 -2.33 17.64 6.16
N LEU A 142 -3.55 17.64 6.72
CA LEU A 142 -4.26 16.44 7.17
C LEU A 142 -4.40 15.43 6.04
N ASP A 143 -4.90 15.83 4.86
CA ASP A 143 -5.11 14.93 3.73
C ASP A 143 -3.80 14.25 3.29
N LYS A 144 -2.69 14.99 3.28
CA LYS A 144 -1.36 14.46 2.97
C LYS A 144 -0.87 13.48 4.03
N LEU A 145 -1.11 13.78 5.31
CA LEU A 145 -0.75 12.89 6.42
C LEU A 145 -1.60 11.62 6.41
N HIS A 146 -2.92 11.70 6.22
CA HIS A 146 -3.78 10.51 6.08
C HIS A 146 -3.36 9.62 4.92
N LYS A 147 -3.06 10.22 3.77
CA LYS A 147 -2.61 9.45 2.60
C LYS A 147 -1.32 8.67 2.90
N SER A 148 -0.38 9.24 3.65
CA SER A 148 0.93 8.63 3.90
C SER A 148 1.00 7.75 5.15
N LEU A 149 0.33 8.15 6.23
CA LEU A 149 0.43 7.57 7.57
C LEU A 149 -0.89 6.97 8.09
N GLY A 150 -1.98 7.04 7.33
CA GLY A 150 -3.30 6.59 7.78
C GLY A 150 -3.32 5.14 8.25
N GLY A 151 -2.65 4.23 7.52
CA GLY A 151 -2.57 2.82 7.88
C GLY A 151 -1.69 2.51 9.12
N ILE A 152 -0.88 3.47 9.59
CA ILE A 152 -0.09 3.35 10.82
C ILE A 152 -0.57 4.29 11.94
N ARG A 153 -1.79 4.83 11.82
CA ARG A 153 -2.40 5.77 12.79
C ARG A 153 -2.40 5.25 14.24
N ASN A 154 -2.68 3.97 14.39
CA ASN A 154 -2.81 3.30 15.70
C ASN A 154 -1.51 2.64 16.15
N LEU A 155 -0.41 2.83 15.42
CA LEU A 155 0.87 2.21 15.73
C LEU A 155 1.57 3.00 16.85
N THR A 156 1.67 2.38 18.04
CA THR A 156 2.30 3.00 19.23
C THR A 156 3.74 2.54 19.46
N LYS A 157 4.07 1.34 18.98
CA LYS A 157 5.38 0.69 19.10
C LYS A 157 5.78 0.09 17.76
N THR A 158 7.07 -0.17 17.56
CA THR A 158 7.57 -0.85 16.37
C THR A 158 6.91 -2.22 16.21
N PRO A 159 6.62 -2.64 14.97
CA PRO A 159 5.97 -3.92 14.70
C PRO A 159 6.85 -5.11 15.07
N SER A 160 6.22 -6.25 15.35
CA SER A 160 6.89 -7.50 15.70
C SER A 160 7.34 -8.28 14.46
N ALA A 161 6.63 -8.14 13.35
CA ALA A 161 7.00 -8.69 12.05
C ALA A 161 6.50 -7.77 10.93
N ILE A 162 7.09 -7.89 9.75
CA ILE A 162 6.62 -7.20 8.55
C ILE A 162 6.23 -8.19 7.46
N TRP A 163 5.12 -7.92 6.79
CA TRP A 163 4.69 -8.59 5.56
C TRP A 163 4.96 -7.66 4.38
N VAL A 164 5.78 -8.10 3.43
CA VAL A 164 6.23 -7.27 2.28
C VAL A 164 5.79 -7.90 0.96
N VAL A 165 5.19 -7.08 0.11
CA VAL A 165 4.93 -7.41 -1.30
C VAL A 165 5.96 -6.69 -2.17
N ASP A 166 6.68 -7.44 -3.01
CA ASP A 166 7.78 -6.99 -3.89
C ASP A 166 9.02 -6.49 -3.14
N ALA A 167 10.01 -7.35 -2.95
CA ALA A 167 11.24 -7.00 -2.23
C ALA A 167 12.01 -5.83 -2.85
N LYS A 168 11.94 -5.70 -4.18
CA LYS A 168 12.80 -4.81 -4.95
C LYS A 168 12.32 -3.36 -4.85
N ARG A 169 10.99 -3.18 -4.90
CA ARG A 169 10.38 -1.86 -4.69
C ARG A 169 10.45 -1.44 -3.22
N GLU A 170 10.27 -2.37 -2.29
CA GLU A 170 10.20 -2.14 -0.84
C GLU A 170 11.55 -2.34 -0.12
N HIS A 171 12.68 -2.28 -0.82
CA HIS A 171 14.02 -2.50 -0.24
C HIS A 171 14.31 -1.66 1.02
N LEU A 172 13.85 -0.40 1.08
CA LEU A 172 14.03 0.45 2.26
C LEU A 172 13.34 -0.13 3.51
N ALA A 173 12.16 -0.72 3.35
CA ALA A 173 11.43 -1.33 4.46
C ALA A 173 12.17 -2.56 4.98
N ILE A 174 12.70 -3.38 4.06
CA ILE A 174 13.48 -4.57 4.37
C ILE A 174 14.79 -4.19 5.07
N ASP A 175 15.52 -3.20 4.55
CA ASP A 175 16.79 -2.74 5.12
C ASP A 175 16.62 -2.20 6.54
N GLU A 176 15.54 -1.43 6.78
CA GLU A 176 15.21 -0.94 8.11
C GLU A 176 14.81 -2.05 9.07
N ALA A 177 13.99 -3.00 8.62
CA ALA A 177 13.60 -4.16 9.43
C ALA A 177 14.81 -5.03 9.79
N LYS A 178 15.70 -5.27 8.83
CA LYS A 178 16.94 -6.03 9.02
C LYS A 178 17.88 -5.38 10.03
N LYS A 179 18.01 -4.05 9.99
CA LYS A 179 18.80 -3.29 10.99
C LYS A 179 18.24 -3.41 12.41
N LEU A 180 16.92 -3.50 12.56
CA LEU A 180 16.25 -3.63 13.86
C LEU A 180 16.08 -5.10 14.29
N GLY A 181 16.42 -6.06 13.44
CA GLY A 181 16.20 -7.49 13.71
C GLY A 181 14.73 -7.90 13.64
N ILE A 182 13.87 -7.12 12.96
CA ILE A 182 12.46 -7.45 12.78
C ILE A 182 12.36 -8.52 11.67
N PRO A 183 11.72 -9.67 11.92
CA PRO A 183 11.56 -10.73 10.94
C PRO A 183 10.72 -10.27 9.75
N VAL A 184 11.25 -10.54 8.55
CA VAL A 184 10.63 -10.19 7.27
C VAL A 184 9.99 -11.43 6.66
N ILE A 185 8.69 -11.31 6.40
CA ILE A 185 7.86 -12.27 5.69
C ILE A 185 7.48 -11.61 4.37
N GLY A 186 7.52 -12.32 3.25
CA GLY A 186 7.12 -11.70 1.99
C GLY A 186 7.04 -12.64 0.81
N ILE A 187 6.51 -12.09 -0.28
CA ILE A 187 6.41 -12.78 -1.57
C ILE A 187 7.79 -12.74 -2.23
N LEU A 188 8.35 -13.92 -2.48
CA LEU A 188 9.60 -14.11 -3.20
C LEU A 188 9.30 -14.42 -4.67
N ASP A 189 9.37 -13.40 -5.52
CA ASP A 189 9.44 -13.60 -6.96
C ASP A 189 10.90 -13.89 -7.37
N THR A 190 11.05 -14.33 -8.61
CA THR A 190 12.27 -14.73 -9.28
C THR A 190 13.36 -13.65 -9.39
N ASN A 191 13.04 -12.37 -9.19
CA ASN A 191 13.99 -11.26 -9.25
C ASN A 191 14.50 -10.82 -7.86
N ALA A 192 13.87 -11.29 -6.77
CA ALA A 192 14.16 -10.90 -5.41
C ALA A 192 15.28 -11.76 -4.79
N ASP A 193 15.97 -11.25 -3.77
CA ASP A 193 16.98 -12.01 -3.03
C ASP A 193 16.31 -12.81 -1.89
N PRO A 194 16.43 -14.14 -1.86
CA PRO A 194 15.84 -14.94 -0.78
C PRO A 194 16.48 -14.69 0.60
N ASP A 195 17.68 -14.09 0.65
CA ASP A 195 18.38 -13.81 1.92
C ASP A 195 17.83 -12.57 2.64
N ASP A 196 16.97 -11.80 1.99
CA ASP A 196 16.27 -10.65 2.58
C ASP A 196 15.03 -11.06 3.39
N PHE A 197 14.60 -12.31 3.24
CA PHE A 197 13.41 -12.85 3.89
C PHE A 197 13.79 -13.90 4.92
N GLN A 198 13.22 -13.80 6.11
CA GLN A 198 13.32 -14.86 7.12
C GLN A 198 12.30 -15.97 6.83
N TYR A 199 11.12 -15.58 6.35
CA TYR A 199 10.04 -16.47 5.94
C TYR A 199 9.62 -16.14 4.49
N PRO A 200 10.40 -16.57 3.48
CA PRO A 200 10.07 -16.31 2.08
C PRO A 200 8.90 -17.19 1.64
N ILE A 201 7.95 -16.61 0.90
CA ILE A 201 6.88 -17.34 0.22
C ILE A 201 7.12 -17.25 -1.29
N PRO A 202 7.63 -18.31 -1.94
CA PRO A 202 7.83 -18.29 -3.40
C PRO A 202 6.50 -18.05 -4.13
N GLY A 203 6.42 -17.00 -4.94
CA GLY A 203 5.19 -16.64 -5.63
C GLY A 203 5.31 -15.39 -6.49
N ASN A 204 4.24 -15.12 -7.24
CA ASN A 204 4.12 -13.97 -8.14
C ASN A 204 3.71 -12.70 -7.39
N ASP A 205 4.47 -11.62 -7.54
CA ASP A 205 4.16 -10.31 -6.95
C ASP A 205 3.52 -9.29 -7.93
N ASP A 206 3.43 -9.63 -9.22
CA ASP A 206 2.89 -8.78 -10.29
C ASP A 206 1.38 -8.96 -10.49
N ALA A 207 0.88 -10.19 -10.30
CA ALA A 207 -0.52 -10.50 -10.54
C ALA A 207 -1.40 -10.12 -9.34
N ILE A 208 -2.42 -9.29 -9.58
CA ILE A 208 -3.43 -8.86 -8.58
C ILE A 208 -4.05 -10.08 -7.87
N ARG A 209 -4.42 -11.13 -8.62
CA ARG A 209 -5.01 -12.35 -8.07
C ARG A 209 -4.06 -13.13 -7.17
N SER A 210 -2.76 -13.16 -7.50
CA SER A 210 -1.72 -13.80 -6.68
C SER A 210 -1.51 -13.04 -5.37
N VAL A 211 -1.29 -11.72 -5.47
CA VAL A 211 -1.09 -10.85 -4.31
C VAL A 211 -2.32 -10.86 -3.39
N SER A 212 -3.53 -10.85 -3.96
CA SER A 212 -4.80 -10.96 -3.22
C SER A 212 -4.86 -12.26 -2.42
N LEU A 213 -4.60 -13.39 -3.08
CA LEU A 213 -4.66 -14.69 -2.44
C LEU A 213 -3.63 -14.80 -1.31
N LEU A 214 -2.37 -14.47 -1.58
CA LEU A 214 -1.28 -14.58 -0.60
C LEU A 214 -1.47 -13.63 0.59
N THR A 215 -1.86 -12.38 0.33
CA THR A 215 -2.11 -11.40 1.39
C THR A 215 -3.32 -11.81 2.24
N ARG A 216 -4.38 -12.36 1.62
CA ARG A 216 -5.54 -12.88 2.35
C ARG A 216 -5.17 -14.03 3.28
N ILE A 217 -4.35 -14.98 2.81
CA ILE A 217 -3.90 -16.11 3.64
C ILE A 217 -3.16 -15.61 4.90
N ILE A 218 -2.27 -14.64 4.74
CA ILE A 218 -1.50 -14.06 5.86
C ILE A 218 -2.39 -13.21 6.77
N ALA A 219 -3.37 -12.50 6.21
CA ALA A 219 -4.37 -11.77 6.98
C ALA A 219 -5.25 -12.72 7.81
N ASP A 220 -5.70 -13.83 7.21
CA ASP A 220 -6.48 -14.87 7.91
C ASP A 220 -5.64 -15.50 9.05
N ALA A 221 -4.34 -15.75 8.83
CA ALA A 221 -3.44 -16.21 9.89
C ALA A 221 -3.35 -15.22 11.06
N ALA A 222 -3.29 -13.92 10.77
CA ALA A 222 -3.29 -12.88 11.80
C ALA A 222 -4.64 -12.81 12.53
N ALA A 223 -5.76 -12.98 11.83
CA ALA A 223 -7.09 -13.03 12.43
C ALA A 223 -7.24 -14.24 13.37
N GLU A 224 -6.80 -15.43 12.96
CA GLU A 224 -6.78 -16.61 13.83
C GLU A 224 -5.89 -16.40 15.07
N GLY A 225 -4.73 -15.76 14.91
CA GLY A 225 -3.85 -15.42 16.03
C GLY A 225 -4.51 -14.46 17.03
N LEU A 226 -5.25 -13.46 16.54
CA LEU A 226 -6.03 -12.55 17.39
C LEU A 226 -7.13 -13.31 18.14
N GLN A 227 -7.88 -14.18 17.46
CA GLN A 227 -8.93 -14.98 18.11
C GLN A 227 -8.36 -15.88 19.22
N GLN A 228 -7.19 -16.49 19.00
CA GLN A 228 -6.51 -17.31 20.02
C GLN A 228 -6.07 -16.50 21.23
N LYS A 229 -5.60 -15.27 21.01
CA LYS A 229 -5.24 -14.36 22.12
C LYS A 229 -6.45 -14.01 22.99
N HIS A 230 -7.62 -13.81 22.37
CA HIS A 230 -8.86 -13.45 23.07
C HIS A 230 -9.60 -14.64 23.68
N ASN A 231 -9.39 -15.85 23.17
CA ASN A 231 -9.95 -17.08 23.72
C ASN A 231 -8.83 -18.07 24.10
N PRO A 232 -8.02 -17.77 25.14
CA PRO A 232 -7.13 -18.78 25.68
C PRO A 232 -8.02 -19.86 26.29
N GLU A 233 -7.98 -21.09 25.77
CA GLU A 233 -8.59 -22.28 26.41
C GLU A 233 -7.90 -22.64 27.75
N THR A 234 -7.35 -21.66 28.47
CA THR A 234 -6.74 -21.81 29.78
C THR A 234 -7.04 -20.55 30.58
N GLY A 235 -8.15 -20.60 31.32
CA GLY A 235 -8.42 -19.84 32.55
C GLY A 235 -8.16 -18.33 32.52
N ASP A 236 -9.25 -17.57 32.61
CA ASP A 236 -9.31 -16.14 32.92
C ASP A 236 -9.13 -15.18 31.72
N ALA A 237 -10.22 -14.95 30.98
CA ALA A 237 -10.43 -13.69 30.28
C ALA A 237 -11.92 -13.35 30.15
N GLU A 238 -12.24 -12.08 30.40
CA GLU A 238 -13.58 -11.51 30.24
C GLU A 238 -14.07 -11.64 28.79
N PRO A 239 -15.38 -11.87 28.58
CA PRO A 239 -15.94 -12.06 27.25
C PRO A 239 -15.70 -10.84 26.36
N LEU A 240 -15.30 -11.10 25.11
CA LEU A 240 -15.21 -10.11 24.05
C LEU A 240 -16.49 -9.27 24.01
N ALA A 241 -16.33 -7.94 24.01
CA ALA A 241 -17.47 -7.04 23.88
C ALA A 241 -18.12 -7.25 22.51
N ASP A 242 -19.46 -7.33 22.48
CA ASP A 242 -20.22 -7.82 21.32
C ASP A 242 -19.94 -7.06 20.01
N TRP A 243 -19.48 -5.80 20.09
CA TRP A 243 -19.08 -4.97 18.96
C TRP A 243 -17.82 -5.46 18.21
N GLU A 244 -16.90 -6.18 18.86
CA GLU A 244 -15.70 -6.73 18.21
C GLU A 244 -16.02 -8.02 17.43
N LYS A 245 -17.03 -8.80 17.86
CA LYS A 245 -17.49 -9.99 17.14
C LYS A 245 -18.19 -9.63 15.83
N GLU A 246 -19.03 -8.60 15.87
CA GLU A 246 -19.81 -8.14 14.72
C GLU A 246 -18.90 -7.66 13.57
N LEU A 247 -17.77 -7.01 13.90
CA LEU A 247 -16.79 -6.56 12.92
C LEU A 247 -16.01 -7.72 12.25
N LEU A 248 -15.84 -8.84 12.97
CA LEU A 248 -15.12 -10.03 12.51
C LEU A 248 -15.99 -11.00 11.72
N GLU A 249 -17.29 -11.09 12.04
CA GLU A 249 -18.23 -12.04 11.46
C GLU A 249 -18.97 -11.52 10.22
N THR A 250 -18.98 -10.20 9.97
CA THR A 250 -19.70 -9.63 8.82
C THR A 250 -19.14 -10.15 7.48
N PRO A 251 -19.88 -10.99 6.74
CA PRO A 251 -19.54 -11.34 5.37
C PRO A 251 -19.87 -10.14 4.48
N VAL A 252 -19.04 -9.87 3.47
CA VAL A 252 -19.24 -8.79 2.47
C VAL A 252 -20.43 -9.12 1.54
N GLN A 253 -21.64 -9.07 2.09
CA GLN A 253 -22.87 -9.37 1.34
C GLN A 253 -23.92 -8.26 1.41
N GLU A 254 -23.51 -7.04 1.73
CA GLU A 254 -24.41 -5.88 1.81
C GLU A 254 -24.00 -4.69 0.91
N SER A 255 -23.20 -4.94 -0.13
CA SER A 255 -22.88 -3.93 -1.17
C SER A 255 -23.40 -4.27 -2.57
N ALA A 256 -24.24 -5.31 -2.71
CA ALA A 256 -24.77 -5.76 -4.01
C ALA A 256 -26.23 -5.37 -4.29
N ASP A 257 -26.97 -4.77 -3.33
CA ASP A 257 -28.41 -4.49 -3.48
C ASP A 257 -28.76 -2.99 -3.67
N ALA A 258 -27.81 -2.19 -4.15
CA ALA A 258 -28.02 -0.78 -4.49
C ALA A 258 -27.96 -0.48 -6.01
N ALA A 259 -27.95 -1.50 -6.88
CA ALA A 259 -27.70 -1.36 -8.32
C ALA A 259 -28.88 -1.77 -9.24
N THR A 260 -30.12 -1.83 -8.74
CA THR A 260 -31.28 -2.30 -9.53
C THR A 260 -32.50 -1.37 -9.54
N VAL A 261 -32.30 -0.06 -9.33
CA VAL A 261 -33.38 0.93 -9.52
C VAL A 261 -32.86 2.14 -10.32
N GLU A 262 -32.50 1.95 -11.58
CA GLU A 262 -32.44 3.06 -12.57
C GLU A 262 -32.31 2.57 -14.02
N THR A 263 -33.23 1.74 -14.49
CA THR A 263 -33.43 1.53 -15.95
C THR A 263 -34.91 1.24 -16.26
N ALA A 264 -35.74 2.28 -16.28
CA ALA A 264 -37.00 2.33 -17.03
C ALA A 264 -37.57 3.77 -17.03
N ALA A 265 -37.96 4.26 -18.20
CA ALA A 265 -38.34 5.64 -18.58
C ALA A 265 -37.11 6.52 -18.87
N ASP A 266 -36.90 7.08 -20.07
CA ASP A 266 -37.86 7.55 -21.05
C ASP A 266 -37.21 7.59 -22.45
N GLU A 267 -37.88 7.01 -23.45
CA GLU A 267 -37.55 7.11 -24.87
C GLU A 267 -38.83 7.58 -25.58
N ALA A 268 -39.01 8.89 -25.76
CA ALA A 268 -39.66 9.52 -26.93
C ALA A 268 -39.80 11.04 -26.76
N ALA A 269 -39.09 11.83 -27.57
CA ALA A 269 -39.68 12.86 -28.44
C ALA A 269 -38.59 13.66 -29.19
N VAL A 270 -38.58 13.49 -30.51
CA VAL A 270 -37.84 14.28 -31.50
C VAL A 270 -38.76 15.39 -31.98
N VAL A 271 -38.37 16.68 -31.90
CA VAL A 271 -38.81 17.76 -32.84
C VAL A 271 -37.78 18.92 -32.88
N GLU A 272 -37.25 19.13 -34.10
CA GLU A 272 -36.74 20.35 -34.79
C GLU A 272 -35.75 21.37 -34.17
N THR A 273 -34.63 21.52 -34.90
CA THR A 273 -33.77 22.71 -35.08
C THR A 273 -34.47 23.81 -35.92
N PRO A 274 -34.06 25.10 -35.84
CA PRO A 274 -32.98 25.57 -36.74
C PRO A 274 -31.99 26.63 -36.20
N ALA A 275 -30.74 26.44 -36.63
CA ALA A 275 -29.66 27.36 -37.03
C ALA A 275 -29.63 28.88 -36.71
N ALA A 276 -28.45 29.35 -36.26
CA ALA A 276 -27.62 30.49 -36.77
C ALA A 276 -26.40 30.64 -35.82
N ASP A 277 -25.17 30.24 -36.18
CA ASP A 277 -24.11 30.85 -37.02
C ASP A 277 -23.25 31.96 -36.34
N GLU A 278 -21.94 31.90 -36.63
CA GLU A 278 -20.81 32.80 -36.29
C GLU A 278 -20.22 32.75 -34.85
N THR A 279 -18.91 32.73 -34.58
CA THR A 279 -17.68 32.87 -35.39
C THR A 279 -16.47 32.32 -34.62
N ALA A 280 -15.46 31.89 -35.39
CA ALA A 280 -14.13 31.51 -34.94
C ALA A 280 -13.26 32.74 -34.61
N ALA A 281 -12.67 32.78 -33.42
CA ALA A 281 -11.45 33.55 -33.10
C ALA A 281 -10.98 33.24 -31.66
N ASP A 282 -10.12 32.23 -31.48
CA ASP A 282 -9.08 32.28 -30.44
C ASP A 282 -8.03 31.17 -30.65
N ALA A 283 -7.07 31.43 -31.52
CA ALA A 283 -5.89 30.57 -31.72
C ALA A 283 -4.61 31.40 -31.94
N ALA A 284 -4.61 32.68 -31.54
CA ALA A 284 -3.48 33.59 -31.74
C ALA A 284 -2.87 34.14 -30.43
N GLY A 285 -3.35 33.70 -29.26
CA GLY A 285 -2.86 34.16 -27.95
C GLY A 285 -1.75 33.31 -27.32
N ALA A 286 -1.43 32.14 -27.88
CA ALA A 286 -0.51 31.17 -27.24
C ALA A 286 0.95 31.26 -27.70
N GLU A 287 1.23 31.78 -28.90
CA GLU A 287 2.60 31.82 -29.45
C GLU A 287 3.40 33.07 -29.03
N ALA A 288 2.73 34.15 -28.61
CA ALA A 288 3.40 35.39 -28.21
C ALA A 288 3.96 35.39 -26.76
N HIS A 289 3.63 34.38 -25.95
CA HIS A 289 4.11 34.27 -24.56
C HIS A 289 5.38 33.42 -24.43
N ASP A 290 5.66 32.54 -25.39
CA ASP A 290 6.86 31.68 -25.36
C ASP A 290 8.14 32.39 -25.84
N GLU A 291 8.04 33.36 -26.76
CA GLU A 291 9.21 34.13 -27.24
C GLU A 291 9.71 35.17 -26.21
N ALA A 292 8.85 35.66 -25.31
CA ALA A 292 9.24 36.65 -24.30
C ALA A 292 9.99 36.03 -23.10
N ILE A 293 9.80 34.74 -22.81
CA ILE A 293 10.45 34.06 -21.68
C ILE A 293 11.85 33.56 -22.07
N ALA A 294 12.08 33.20 -23.34
CA ALA A 294 13.38 32.76 -23.82
C ALA A 294 14.43 33.90 -23.84
N ALA A 295 14.02 35.14 -24.13
CA ALA A 295 14.92 36.29 -24.18
C ALA A 295 15.41 36.75 -22.79
N ALA A 296 14.61 36.58 -21.73
CA ALA A 296 14.98 37.00 -20.38
C ALA A 296 15.96 36.04 -19.66
N SER A 297 15.99 34.75 -20.04
CA SER A 297 16.91 33.77 -19.44
C SER A 297 18.34 33.77 -20.02
N GLY A 298 18.54 34.45 -21.15
CA GLY A 298 19.84 34.49 -21.85
C GLY A 298 20.83 35.51 -21.26
N GLU A 299 20.34 36.63 -20.73
CA GLU A 299 21.24 37.70 -20.25
C GLU A 299 21.82 37.41 -18.85
N GLU A 300 21.06 36.79 -17.94
CA GLU A 300 21.53 36.51 -16.57
C GLU A 300 22.65 35.45 -16.50
N THR A 301 22.79 34.57 -17.50
CA THR A 301 23.84 33.54 -17.49
C THR A 301 25.20 34.05 -17.96
N SER A 302 25.26 35.21 -18.65
CA SER A 302 26.51 35.79 -19.14
C SER A 302 27.24 36.64 -18.09
N GLU A 303 26.50 37.23 -17.15
CA GLU A 303 27.06 38.14 -16.14
C GLU A 303 27.70 37.37 -14.95
N VAL A 304 27.20 36.19 -14.62
CA VAL A 304 27.75 35.36 -13.53
C VAL A 304 29.04 34.64 -13.94
N ALA A 305 29.16 34.25 -15.21
CA ALA A 305 30.38 33.60 -15.73
C ALA A 305 31.57 34.57 -15.87
N ALA A 306 31.33 35.87 -16.05
CA ALA A 306 32.38 36.89 -16.11
C ALA A 306 32.93 37.28 -14.73
N ALA A 307 32.12 37.17 -13.67
CA ALA A 307 32.52 37.48 -12.30
C ALA A 307 33.41 36.38 -11.68
N GLU A 308 33.22 35.11 -12.05
CA GLU A 308 33.97 33.98 -11.46
C GLU A 308 35.38 33.81 -12.07
N ALA A 309 35.65 34.41 -13.24
CA ALA A 309 36.96 34.36 -13.90
C ALA A 309 37.93 35.48 -13.46
N ALA A 310 37.47 36.48 -12.71
CA ALA A 310 38.29 37.61 -12.26
C ALA A 310 38.92 37.41 -10.86
N ASP A 311 38.43 36.44 -10.07
CA ASP A 311 38.93 36.15 -8.71
C ASP A 311 40.00 35.03 -8.68
N ALA A 312 40.32 34.45 -9.84
CA ALA A 312 41.33 33.40 -10.01
C ALA A 312 42.55 33.91 -10.81
N LYS A 313 43.22 34.96 -10.32
CA LYS A 313 44.62 35.24 -10.68
C LYS A 313 45.37 36.01 -9.59
#